data_AF-A0A073KB08-F1
#
_entry.id   AF-A0A073KB08-F1
#
_cell.length_a   1.000
_cell.length_b   1.000
_cell.length_c   1.000
_cell.angle_alpha   90.00
_cell.angle_beta   90.00
_cell.angle_gamma   90.00
#
_symmetry.space_group_name_H-M   'P 1'
#
loop_
_entity.id
_entity.type
_entity.pdbx_description
1 polymer ?
#
loop_
_entity_poly.entity_id
_entity_poly.type
_entity_poly.pdbx_seq_one_letter_code
_entity_poly.pdbx_strand_id
1 'polypeptide(L)' 'MELNRFHTLEYKFANEEVLKEMEESFTYNAITYISGIENGEKSEMQLSYKVKVVKEDNTFKIAKQWQHVK' A
#
# COMPACT_ATOMS: atom_id res chain seq x y z
N MET A 1 5.11 0.09 25.60
CA MET A 1 4.01 -0.04 24.61
C MET A 1 4.31 0.96 23.51
N GLU A 2 4.77 0.49 22.36
CA GLU A 2 4.94 1.35 21.18
C GLU A 2 3.54 1.76 20.71
N LEU A 3 3.16 3.01 20.94
CA LEU A 3 1.94 3.56 20.37
C LEU A 3 2.14 3.61 18.85
N ASN A 4 1.19 3.01 18.11
CA ASN A 4 1.06 3.27 16.70
C ASN A 4 1.06 4.79 16.50
N ARG A 5 2.03 5.32 15.74
CA ARG A 5 2.30 6.76 15.58
C ARG A 5 1.03 7.55 15.19
N PHE A 6 0.12 6.88 14.50
CA PHE A 6 -1.13 7.44 14.02
C PHE A 6 -2.35 6.72 14.61
N HIS A 7 -3.34 7.49 15.04
CA HIS A 7 -4.70 7.03 15.34
C HIS A 7 -5.63 7.38 14.17
N THR A 8 -6.71 6.63 13.98
CA THR A 8 -7.72 6.92 12.93
C THR A 8 -7.09 6.99 11.53
N LEU A 9 -6.42 5.91 11.13
CA LEU A 9 -5.72 5.83 9.85
C LEU A 9 -6.69 5.87 8.66
N GLU A 10 -6.43 6.79 7.74
CA GLU A 10 -7.08 6.87 6.43
C GLU A 10 -6.06 6.60 5.33
N TYR A 11 -6.45 5.80 4.34
CA TYR A 11 -5.61 5.44 3.20
C TYR A 11 -6.20 6.04 1.93
N LYS A 12 -5.37 6.76 1.18
CA LYS A 12 -5.71 7.24 -0.16
C LYS A 12 -4.69 6.72 -1.16
N PHE A 13 -5.16 5.98 -2.16
CA PHE A 13 -4.33 5.48 -3.26
C PHE A 13 -4.44 6.45 -4.45
N ALA A 14 -3.31 6.68 -5.10
CA ALA A 14 -3.19 7.58 -6.25
C ALA A 14 -2.15 7.01 -7.23
N ASN A 15 -2.25 7.42 -8.50
CA ASN A 15 -1.36 6.97 -9.57
C ASN A 15 -1.28 5.45 -9.63
N GLU A 16 -2.44 4.81 -9.55
CA GLU A 16 -2.55 3.36 -9.56
C GLU A 16 -2.24 2.81 -10.96
N GLU A 17 -1.38 1.81 -11.01
CA GLU A 17 -0.96 1.16 -12.24
C GLU A 17 -0.91 -0.35 -12.04
N VAL A 18 -1.46 -1.09 -13.00
CA VAL A 18 -1.36 -2.55 -13.07
C VAL A 18 -0.49 -2.91 -14.26
N LEU A 19 0.66 -3.52 -13.98
CA LEU A 19 1.60 -4.03 -14.96
C LEU A 19 1.44 -5.55 -15.05
N LYS A 20 0.89 -6.04 -16.16
CA LYS A 20 0.80 -7.48 -16.41
C LYS A 20 2.20 -8.07 -16.59
N GLU A 21 2.53 -9.09 -15.80
CA GLU A 21 3.79 -9.83 -15.97
C GLU A 21 3.56 -11.13 -16.73
N MET A 22 2.57 -11.91 -16.30
CA MET A 22 2.21 -13.22 -16.88
C MET A 22 0.68 -13.39 -16.85
N GLU A 23 0.19 -14.53 -17.34
CA GLU A 23 -1.24 -14.84 -17.34
C GLU A 23 -1.84 -14.84 -15.92
N GLU A 24 -1.10 -15.35 -14.94
CA GLU A 24 -1.52 -15.50 -13.55
C GLU A 24 -0.78 -14.57 -12.58
N SER A 25 -0.09 -13.53 -13.08
CA SER A 25 0.57 -12.56 -12.20
C SER A 25 0.66 -11.15 -12.77
N PHE A 26 0.53 -10.17 -11.88
CA PHE A 26 0.72 -8.76 -12.20
C PHE A 26 1.41 -8.04 -11.06
N THR A 27 2.03 -6.92 -11.38
CA THR A 27 2.52 -5.96 -10.39
C THR A 27 1.53 -4.80 -10.30
N TYR A 28 1.12 -4.47 -9.07
CA TYR A 28 0.36 -3.27 -8.74
C TYR A 28 1.30 -2.22 -8.15
N ASN A 29 1.29 -1.02 -8.72
CA ASN A 29 1.99 0.13 -8.20
C ASN A 29 0.99 1.20 -7.80
N ALA A 30 1.23 1.89 -6.70
CA ALA A 30 0.48 3.07 -6.30
C ALA A 30 1.37 4.01 -5.49
N ILE A 31 1.00 5.28 -5.46
CA ILE A 31 1.38 6.18 -4.38
C ILE A 31 0.26 6.10 -3.34
N THR A 32 0.59 5.75 -2.10
CA THR A 32 -0.38 5.73 -1.00
C THR A 32 -0.08 6.88 -0.03
N TYR A 33 -1.10 7.64 0.31
CA TYR A 33 -1.07 8.62 1.38
C TYR A 33 -1.75 7.99 2.59
N ILE A 34 -1.03 7.94 3.70
CA ILE A 34 -1.53 7.45 4.98
C ILE A 34 -1.65 8.67 5.88
N SER A 35 -2.87 9.04 6.22
CA SER A 35 -3.13 10.13 7.15
C SER A 35 -3.71 9.60 8.46
N GLY A 36 -3.47 10.32 9.55
CA GLY A 36 -4.03 9.99 10.85
C GLY A 36 -3.75 11.09 11.86
N ILE A 37 -4.15 10.85 13.10
CA ILE A 37 -3.90 11.78 14.21
C ILE A 37 -2.62 11.36 14.92
N GLU A 38 -1.64 12.26 14.89
CA GLU A 38 -0.37 12.16 15.60
C GLU A 38 -0.30 13.31 16.60
N ASN A 39 -0.14 13.02 17.89
CA ASN A 39 -0.07 14.02 18.97
C ASN A 39 -1.26 15.02 19.01
N GLY A 40 -2.44 14.60 18.56
CA GLY A 40 -3.65 15.44 18.52
C GLY A 40 -3.83 16.26 17.24
N GLU A 41 -2.88 16.19 16.31
CA GLU A 41 -2.93 16.88 15.02
C GLU A 41 -3.00 15.91 13.85
N LYS A 42 -3.61 16.35 12.73
CA LYS A 42 -3.63 15.54 11.50
C LYS A 42 -2.24 15.56 10.87
N SER A 43 -1.68 14.38 10.66
CA SER A 43 -0.39 14.15 10.02
C SER A 43 -0.59 13.18 8.85
N GLU A 44 0.17 13.34 7.77
CA GLU A 44 0.10 12.51 6.56
C GLU A 44 1.51 12.09 6.14
N MET A 45 1.65 10.82 5.77
CA MET A 45 2.86 10.28 5.17
C MET A 45 2.56 9.73 3.78
N GLN A 46 3.47 10.01 2.85
CA GLN A 46 3.42 9.45 1.51
C GLN A 46 4.33 8.21 1.44
N LEU A 47 3.84 7.14 0.84
CA LEU A 47 4.64 5.96 0.50
C LEU A 47 4.48 5.59 -0.98
N SER A 48 5.54 5.04 -1.54
CA SER A 48 5.45 4.27 -2.78
C SER A 48 5.10 2.83 -2.42
N TYR A 49 3.98 2.36 -2.96
CA TYR A 49 3.45 1.01 -2.74
C TYR A 49 3.65 0.19 -4.02
N LYS A 50 4.36 -0.94 -3.90
CA LYS A 50 4.54 -1.88 -5.00
C LYS A 50 4.26 -3.29 -4.52
N VAL A 51 3.39 -4.01 -5.22
CA VAL A 51 2.94 -5.34 -4.85
C VAL A 51 2.99 -6.26 -6.06
N LYS A 52 3.66 -7.40 -5.93
CA LYS A 52 3.50 -8.51 -6.87
C LYS A 52 2.34 -9.37 -6.42
N VAL A 53 1.34 -9.53 -7.28
CA VAL A 53 0.15 -10.34 -7.07
C VAL A 53 0.20 -11.56 -7.98
N VAL A 54 -0.12 -12.72 -7.43
CA VAL A 54 -0.25 -13.99 -8.16
C VAL A 54 -1.66 -14.53 -7.99
N LYS A 55 -2.16 -15.24 -9.00
CA LYS A 55 -3.43 -15.95 -8.95
C LYS A 55 -3.16 -17.42 -8.65
N GLU A 56 -3.67 -17.92 -7.53
CA GLU A 56 -3.60 -19.32 -7.13
C GLU A 56 -5.02 -19.80 -6.77
N ASP A 57 -5.45 -20.94 -7.31
CA ASP A 57 -6.79 -21.50 -7.04
C ASP A 57 -7.93 -20.47 -7.23
N ASN A 58 -7.85 -19.70 -8.32
CA ASN A 58 -8.76 -18.59 -8.63
C ASN A 58 -8.79 -17.43 -7.62
N THR A 59 -7.83 -17.35 -6.71
CA THR A 59 -7.70 -16.28 -5.72
C THR A 59 -6.43 -15.46 -5.98
N PHE A 60 -6.54 -14.14 -5.95
CA PHE A 60 -5.37 -13.27 -6.00
C PHE A 60 -4.72 -13.14 -4.62
N LYS A 61 -3.41 -13.39 -4.55
CA LYS A 61 -2.62 -13.31 -3.32
C LYS A 61 -1.42 -12.40 -3.53
N ILE A 62 -1.01 -11.72 -2.46
CA ILE A 62 0.22 -10.92 -2.44
C ILE A 62 1.40 -11.88 -2.33
N ALA A 63 2.20 -11.97 -3.39
CA ALA A 63 3.42 -12.77 -3.39
C ALA A 63 4.61 -12.00 -2.81
N LYS A 64 4.71 -10.70 -3.12
CA LYS A 64 5.76 -9.80 -2.60
C LYS A 64 5.21 -8.39 -2.45
N GLN A 65 5.70 -7.67 -1.45
CA GLN A 65 5.35 -6.28 -1.20
C GLN A 65 6.62 -5.48 -0.92
N TRP A 66 6.71 -4.29 -1.52
CA TRP A 66 7.72 -3.29 -1.25
C TRP A 66 7.03 -1.99 -0.87
N GLN A 67 7.53 -1.37 0.19
CA GLN A 67 7.06 -0.08 0.66
C GLN A 67 8.27 0.82 0.86
N HIS A 68 8.16 2.05 0.38
CA HIS A 68 9.15 3.08 0.64
C HIS A 68 8.45 4.34 1.11
N VAL A 69 8.70 4.72 2.36
CA VAL A 69 8.22 5.99 2.94
C VAL A 69 9.09 7.10 2.37
N LYS A 70 8.46 8.16 1.86
CA LYS A 70 9.15 9.36 1.39
C LYS A 70 9.33 10.37 2.50
#